data_AF-A0AB38SFS3-F1
#
_entry.id   AF-A0AB38SFS3-F1
#
_cell.length_a   1.000
_cell.length_b   1.000
_cell.length_c   1.000
_cell.angle_alpha   90.00
_cell.angle_beta   90.00
_cell.angle_gamma   90.00
#
_symmetry.space_group_name_H-M   'P 1'
#
loop_
_entity.id
_entity.type
_entity.pdbx_description
1 polymer ?
#
loop_
_entity_poly.entity_id
_entity_poly.type
_entity_poly.pdbx_seq_one_letter_code
_entity_poly.pdbx_strand_id
1 'polypeptide(L)'
;MWIRDIRASPIAAGILLLLLANQSPTFARGSLGGHEDPWNSERIDRLPLDVRRAVTRMCGNAARAAQYFATYLDKSRLIRLHFEHLHCDEQAQFCRGTSCLRQEYISTGGHYRLMKSYYGRDD
;
A
#
# COMPACT_ATOMS: atom_id res chain seq x y z
N MET A 1 -48.90 37.94 7.25
CA MET A 1 -49.03 36.47 7.35
C MET A 1 -49.57 35.96 6.03
N TRP A 2 -48.71 35.44 5.14
CA TRP A 2 -49.15 34.78 3.89
C TRP A 2 -48.79 33.30 4.02
N ILE A 3 -49.82 32.48 4.26
CA ILE A 3 -49.73 31.03 4.21
C ILE A 3 -49.82 30.66 2.73
N ARG A 4 -48.72 30.18 2.14
CA ARG A 4 -48.75 29.51 0.84
C ARG A 4 -49.16 28.07 1.10
N ASP A 5 -50.42 27.75 0.82
CA ASP A 5 -50.89 26.38 0.68
C ASP A 5 -50.14 25.70 -0.47
N ILE A 6 -49.22 24.81 -0.13
CA ILE A 6 -48.62 23.90 -1.09
C ILE A 6 -49.64 22.80 -1.34
N ARG A 7 -50.50 22.97 -2.35
CA ARG A 7 -51.22 21.85 -2.95
C ARG A 7 -50.18 20.92 -3.58
N ALA A 8 -49.75 19.91 -2.84
CA ALA A 8 -48.94 18.82 -3.37
C ALA A 8 -49.77 18.10 -4.45
N SER A 9 -49.47 18.38 -5.71
CA SER A 9 -50.14 17.75 -6.84
C SER A 9 -49.76 16.26 -6.85
N PRO A 10 -50.74 15.32 -6.89
CA PRO A 10 -50.47 13.88 -6.86
C PRO A 10 -49.60 13.42 -8.05
N ILE A 11 -49.56 14.24 -9.10
CA ILE A 11 -48.72 14.05 -10.29
C ILE A 11 -47.23 14.12 -9.93
N ALA A 12 -46.83 15.04 -9.04
CA ALA A 12 -45.44 15.21 -8.64
C ALA A 12 -44.93 14.01 -7.83
N ALA A 13 -45.80 13.39 -7.02
CA ALA A 13 -45.48 12.18 -6.28
C ALA A 13 -45.33 10.96 -7.20
N GLY A 14 -46.17 10.85 -8.24
CA GLY A 14 -46.10 9.77 -9.22
C GLY A 14 -44.80 9.80 -10.04
N ILE A 15 -44.34 10.99 -10.44
CA ILE A 15 -43.09 11.15 -11.19
C ILE A 15 -41.88 10.75 -10.33
N LEU A 16 -41.88 11.08 -9.04
CA LEU A 16 -40.79 10.70 -8.14
C LEU A 16 -40.73 9.18 -7.92
N LEU A 17 -41.89 8.52 -7.80
CA LEU A 17 -41.98 7.06 -7.69
C LEU A 17 -41.51 6.33 -8.95
N LEU A 18 -41.83 6.86 -10.14
CA LEU A 18 -41.35 6.31 -11.41
C LEU A 18 -39.82 6.43 -11.57
N LEU A 19 -39.23 7.52 -11.08
CA LEU A 19 -37.76 7.70 -11.08
C LEU A 19 -37.06 6.74 -10.12
N LEU A 20 -37.67 6.45 -8.97
CA LEU A 20 -37.12 5.51 -7.98
C LEU A 20 -37.31 4.04 -8.39
N ALA A 21 -38.28 3.71 -9.23
CA ALA A 21 -38.50 2.33 -9.69
C ALA A 21 -37.54 1.91 -10.83
N ASN A 22 -36.85 2.87 -11.45
CA ASN A 22 -36.01 2.62 -12.63
C ASN A 22 -34.52 2.42 -12.31
N GLN A 23 -34.17 2.10 -11.06
CA GLN A 23 -32.79 1.84 -10.69
C GLN A 23 -32.43 0.43 -11.16
N SER A 24 -31.54 0.33 -12.14
CA SER A 24 -30.97 -0.96 -12.53
C SER A 24 -30.31 -1.59 -11.31
N PRO A 25 -30.47 -2.91 -11.06
CA PRO A 25 -29.77 -3.57 -9.98
C PRO A 25 -28.27 -3.44 -10.21
N THR A 26 -27.61 -2.60 -9.42
CA THR A 26 -26.16 -2.53 -9.36
C THR A 26 -25.68 -3.76 -8.63
N PHE A 27 -25.31 -4.80 -9.38
CA PHE A 27 -24.62 -5.95 -8.81
C PHE A 27 -23.22 -5.51 -8.39
N ALA A 28 -23.04 -5.22 -7.10
CA ALA A 28 -21.71 -5.11 -6.52
C ALA A 28 -21.06 -6.50 -6.61
N ARG A 29 -20.14 -6.68 -7.56
CA ARG A 29 -19.25 -7.84 -7.58
C ARG A 29 -18.36 -7.76 -6.35
N GLY A 30 -18.73 -8.47 -5.30
CA GLY A 30 -17.81 -8.78 -4.22
C GLY A 30 -16.67 -9.59 -4.82
N SER A 31 -15.46 -9.04 -4.82
CA SER A 31 -14.26 -9.83 -5.03
C SER A 31 -14.21 -10.85 -3.90
N LEU A 32 -14.42 -12.14 -4.20
CA LEU A 32 -13.97 -13.20 -3.31
C LEU A 32 -12.47 -12.96 -3.16
N GLY A 33 -12.05 -12.45 -2.00
CA GLY A 33 -10.65 -12.21 -1.68
C GLY A 33 -9.89 -13.51 -1.72
N GLY A 34 -9.41 -13.89 -2.91
CA GLY A 34 -8.25 -14.75 -3.02
C GLY A 34 -7.16 -14.06 -2.21
N HIS A 35 -6.68 -14.73 -1.17
CA HIS A 35 -5.63 -14.25 -0.31
C HIS A 35 -4.40 -14.01 -1.20
N GLU A 36 -4.22 -12.78 -1.67
CA GLU A 36 -3.05 -12.40 -2.45
C GLU A 36 -1.84 -12.70 -1.57
N ASP A 37 -0.89 -13.50 -2.05
CA ASP A 37 0.31 -13.82 -1.27
C ASP A 37 0.93 -12.50 -0.80
N PRO A 38 1.02 -12.25 0.52
CA PRO A 38 1.57 -11.00 1.00
C PRO A 38 3.01 -10.82 0.53
N TRP A 39 3.71 -11.87 0.09
CA TRP A 39 5.11 -11.84 -0.37
C TRP A 39 5.22 -11.79 -1.88
N ASN A 40 5.62 -10.64 -2.44
CA ASN A 40 5.75 -10.48 -3.90
C ASN A 40 7.16 -9.96 -4.28
N SER A 41 7.82 -10.63 -5.23
CA SER A 41 9.14 -10.24 -5.77
C SER A 41 9.10 -8.95 -6.59
N GLU A 42 7.97 -8.64 -7.23
CA GLU A 42 7.81 -7.41 -8.02
C GLU A 42 7.97 -6.15 -7.15
N ARG A 43 7.71 -6.24 -5.84
CA ARG A 43 7.98 -5.13 -4.91
C ARG A 43 9.48 -4.84 -4.77
N ILE A 44 10.33 -5.86 -4.88
CA ILE A 44 11.79 -5.71 -4.93
C ILE A 44 12.21 -5.10 -6.28
N ASP A 45 11.58 -5.53 -7.37
CA ASP A 45 11.90 -5.04 -8.71
C ASP A 45 11.59 -3.55 -8.90
N ARG A 46 10.54 -3.05 -8.23
CA ARG A 46 10.17 -1.63 -8.24
C ARG A 46 11.08 -0.72 -7.41
N LEU A 47 12.01 -1.27 -6.63
CA LEU A 47 12.98 -0.45 -5.90
C LEU A 47 13.95 0.26 -6.85
N PRO A 48 14.48 1.44 -6.47
CA PRO A 48 15.57 2.06 -7.20
C PRO A 48 16.75 1.11 -7.33
N LEU A 49 17.45 1.15 -8.47
CA LEU A 49 18.51 0.19 -8.81
C LEU A 49 19.56 0.04 -7.70
N ASP A 50 19.97 1.14 -7.07
CA ASP A 50 20.97 1.13 -6.00
C ASP A 50 20.48 0.37 -4.76
N VAL A 51 19.22 0.59 -4.38
CA VAL A 51 18.56 -0.05 -3.24
C VAL A 51 18.30 -1.52 -3.54
N ARG A 52 17.76 -1.83 -4.74
CA ARG A 52 17.52 -3.19 -5.21
C ARG A 52 18.80 -4.02 -5.15
N ARG A 53 19.92 -3.49 -5.69
CA ARG A 53 21.22 -4.15 -5.64
C ARG A 53 21.69 -4.43 -4.22
N ALA A 54 21.45 -3.51 -3.27
CA ALA A 54 21.81 -3.74 -1.88
C ALA A 54 20.99 -4.90 -1.28
N VAL A 55 19.67 -4.91 -1.51
CA VAL A 55 18.78 -5.98 -1.03
C VAL A 55 19.15 -7.34 -1.63
N THR A 56 19.38 -7.41 -2.95
CA THR A 56 19.80 -8.64 -3.64
C THR A 56 21.14 -9.18 -3.10
N ARG A 57 22.09 -8.31 -2.72
CA ARG A 57 23.34 -8.77 -2.09
C ARG A 57 23.14 -9.41 -0.72
N MET A 58 22.10 -9.00 0.02
CA MET A 58 21.80 -9.53 1.34
C MET A 58 20.90 -10.77 1.30
N CYS A 59 19.95 -10.81 0.36
CA CYS A 59 18.86 -11.78 0.33
C CYS A 59 18.96 -12.77 -0.86
N GLY A 60 19.89 -12.53 -1.78
CA GLY A 60 19.97 -13.26 -3.05
C GLY A 60 18.90 -12.80 -4.05
N ASN A 61 18.73 -13.60 -5.11
CA ASN A 61 17.84 -13.27 -6.23
C ASN A 61 16.36 -13.64 -5.98
N ALA A 62 16.08 -14.47 -4.98
CA ALA A 62 14.73 -14.94 -4.65
C ALA A 62 14.03 -14.08 -3.58
N ALA A 63 14.45 -12.83 -3.43
CA ALA A 63 13.90 -11.91 -2.43
C ALA A 63 12.43 -11.60 -2.72
N ARG A 64 11.56 -11.80 -1.71
CA ARG A 64 10.15 -11.42 -1.76
C ARG A 64 9.84 -10.42 -0.65
N ALA A 65 9.07 -9.39 -0.96
CA ALA A 65 8.76 -8.32 -0.01
C ALA A 65 7.26 -8.20 0.24
N ALA A 66 6.91 -7.92 1.50
CA ALA A 66 5.56 -7.50 1.88
C ALA A 66 5.29 -6.03 1.48
N GLN A 67 4.03 -5.61 1.58
CA GLN A 67 3.58 -4.28 1.13
C GLN A 67 4.35 -3.13 1.81
N TYR A 68 4.68 -3.29 3.09
CA TYR A 68 5.37 -2.26 3.90
C TYR A 68 6.88 -2.46 3.97
N PHE A 69 7.48 -3.22 3.06
CA PHE A 69 8.93 -3.39 3.00
C PHE A 69 9.66 -2.06 2.74
N ALA A 70 9.12 -1.19 1.88
CA ALA A 70 9.75 0.08 1.52
C ALA A 70 8.78 1.24 1.65
N THR A 71 9.10 2.18 2.54
CA THR A 71 8.35 3.41 2.77
C THR A 71 9.09 4.59 2.15
N TYR A 72 8.42 5.29 1.23
CA TYR A 72 8.96 6.48 0.56
C TYR A 72 8.55 7.74 1.33
N LEU A 73 9.53 8.54 1.70
CA LEU A 73 9.40 9.73 2.53
C LEU A 73 10.04 10.93 1.81
N ASP A 74 9.67 12.15 2.23
CA ASP A 74 10.19 13.42 1.68
C ASP A 74 10.19 13.45 0.14
N LYS A 75 9.00 13.27 -0.48
CA LYS A 75 8.85 13.22 -1.96
C LYS A 75 9.78 12.19 -2.62
N SER A 76 9.86 11.01 -2.01
CA SER A 76 10.76 9.91 -2.42
C SER A 76 12.25 10.22 -2.30
N ARG A 77 12.66 11.33 -1.67
CA ARG A 77 14.09 11.60 -1.39
C ARG A 77 14.64 10.67 -0.33
N LEU A 78 13.82 10.16 0.57
CA LEU A 78 14.21 9.20 1.59
C LEU A 78 13.41 7.90 1.42
N ILE A 79 14.10 6.76 1.50
CA ILE A 79 13.48 5.44 1.48
C ILE A 79 13.85 4.74 2.78
N ARG A 80 12.84 4.33 3.54
CA ARG A 80 13.02 3.49 4.72
C ARG A 80 12.65 2.05 4.38
N LEU A 81 13.60 1.14 4.58
CA LEU A 81 13.40 -0.29 4.42
C LEU A 81 13.15 -0.95 5.77
N HIS A 82 12.19 -1.88 5.78
CA HIS A 82 11.71 -2.64 6.91
C HIS A 82 11.99 -4.13 6.68
N PHE A 83 13.08 -4.67 7.21
CA PHE A 83 13.51 -6.03 6.89
C PHE A 83 12.69 -7.12 7.58
N GLU A 84 11.84 -6.77 8.55
CA GLU A 84 10.75 -7.60 9.06
C GLU A 84 9.76 -8.02 7.95
N HIS A 85 9.68 -7.20 6.89
CA HIS A 85 8.83 -7.39 5.72
C HIS A 85 9.61 -7.93 4.51
N LEU A 86 10.77 -8.55 4.72
CA LEU A 86 11.58 -9.19 3.69
C LEU A 86 11.71 -10.69 3.94
N HIS A 87 11.32 -11.48 2.95
CA HIS A 87 11.48 -12.93 2.96
C HIS A 87 12.61 -13.35 2.02
N CYS A 88 13.59 -14.07 2.57
CA CYS A 88 14.67 -14.74 1.85
C CYS A 88 14.54 -16.24 2.11
N ASP A 89 14.95 -17.10 1.18
CA ASP A 89 14.63 -18.52 1.27
C ASP A 89 15.13 -19.18 2.56
N GLU A 90 16.42 -19.10 2.94
CA GLU A 90 16.88 -19.93 4.07
C GLU A 90 17.91 -19.32 5.04
N GLN A 91 18.48 -18.13 4.81
CA GLN A 91 19.69 -17.72 5.58
C GLN A 91 19.70 -16.30 6.17
N ALA A 92 18.78 -15.43 5.80
CA ALA A 92 18.88 -14.04 6.24
C ALA A 92 18.08 -13.78 7.52
N GLN A 93 18.76 -13.77 8.67
CA GLN A 93 18.18 -13.28 9.92
C GLN A 93 18.35 -11.77 10.04
N PHE A 94 17.31 -11.03 9.71
CA PHE A 94 17.29 -9.57 9.85
C PHE A 94 16.77 -9.08 11.19
N CYS A 95 16.16 -9.96 11.99
CA CYS A 95 15.62 -9.64 13.30
C CYS A 95 16.47 -10.23 14.42
N ARG A 96 16.67 -9.43 15.48
CA ARG A 96 17.34 -9.78 16.74
C ARG A 96 16.35 -9.57 17.88
N GLY A 97 15.83 -10.66 18.42
CA GLY A 97 14.78 -10.62 19.45
C GLY A 97 13.54 -9.87 18.95
N THR A 98 13.18 -8.77 19.62
CA THR A 98 12.02 -7.92 19.26
C THR A 98 12.36 -6.78 18.29
N SER A 99 13.60 -6.69 17.83
CA SER A 99 14.06 -5.61 16.95
C SER A 99 14.48 -6.14 15.60
N CYS A 100 14.11 -5.46 14.52
CA CYS A 100 14.45 -5.84 13.15
C CYS A 100 15.31 -4.76 12.49
N LEU A 101 16.13 -5.19 11.53
CA LEU A 101 16.98 -4.30 10.75
C LEU A 101 16.11 -3.30 9.98
N ARG A 102 16.46 -2.03 10.11
CA ARG A 102 15.95 -0.94 9.29
C ARG A 102 17.10 -0.23 8.61
N GLN A 103 16.87 0.15 7.36
CA GLN A 103 17.82 0.94 6.60
C GLN A 103 17.13 2.16 6.01
N GLU A 104 17.78 3.31 6.09
CA GLU A 104 17.32 4.54 5.46
C GLU A 104 18.29 4.93 4.36
N TYR A 105 17.76 5.14 3.16
CA TYR A 105 18.49 5.57 1.99
C TYR A 105 18.07 6.99 1.62
N ILE A 106 19.03 7.83 1.24
CA ILE A 106 18.79 9.20 0.79
C ILE A 106 19.19 9.37 -0.68
N SER A 107 18.36 10.08 -1.45
CA SER A 107 18.64 10.45 -2.82
C SER A 107 19.66 11.60 -2.86
N THR A 108 20.78 11.37 -3.53
CA THR A 108 21.87 12.32 -3.73
C THR A 108 22.34 12.24 -5.19
N GLY A 109 22.16 13.32 -5.96
CA GLY A 109 22.60 13.37 -7.36
C GLY A 109 21.96 12.30 -8.26
N GLY A 110 20.69 11.93 -8.00
CA GLY A 110 19.97 10.90 -8.77
C GLY A 110 20.21 9.46 -8.32
N HIS A 111 21.09 9.23 -7.34
CA HIS A 111 21.39 7.92 -6.78
C HIS A 111 20.93 7.81 -5.32
N TYR A 112 20.56 6.62 -4.89
CA TYR A 112 20.24 6.36 -3.48
C TYR A 112 21.48 5.86 -2.74
N ARG A 113 21.78 6.48 -1.59
CA ARG A 113 22.89 6.09 -0.72
C ARG A 113 22.38 5.71 0.65
N LEU A 114 22.95 4.66 1.25
CA LEU A 114 22.63 4.27 2.61
C LEU A 114 23.06 5.40 3.58
N MET A 115 22.09 5.96 4.28
CA MET A 115 22.29 7.02 5.27
C MET A 115 22.36 6.45 6.69
N LYS A 116 21.48 5.48 7.00
CA LYS A 116 21.39 4.89 8.34
C LYS A 116 21.06 3.41 8.25
N SER A 117 21.65 2.61 9.15
CA SER A 117 21.34 1.20 9.35
C SER A 117 21.26 0.95 10.85
N TYR A 118 20.12 0.46 11.34
CA TYR A 118 19.87 0.29 12.78
C TYR A 118 18.84 -0.80 13.04
N TYR A 119 18.74 -1.27 14.29
CA TYR A 119 17.70 -2.19 14.72
C TYR A 119 16.61 -1.41 15.47
N GLY A 120 15.35 -1.63 15.12
CA GLY A 120 14.19 -0.98 15.76
C GLY A 120 13.03 -1.95 15.94
N ARG A 121 12.13 -1.66 16.89
CA ARG A 121 10.89 -2.43 17.10
C ARG A 121 9.77 -1.81 16.30
N ASP A 122 8.95 -2.62 15.63
CA ASP A 122 7.79 -2.14 14.87
C ASP A 122 7.01 -1.10 15.71
N ASP A 123 6.78 0.07 15.13
CA ASP A 123 6.23 1.26 15.81
C ASP A 123 4.70 1.32 15.65
#